data_AF-A0A3Z6QU61-F1
#
_entry.id   AF-A0A3Z6QU61-F1
#
_cell.length_a   1.000
_cell.length_b   1.000
_cell.length_c   1.000
_cell.angle_alpha   90.00
_cell.angle_beta   90.00
_cell.angle_gamma   90.00
#
_symmetry.space_group_name_H-M   'P 1'
#
loop_
_entity.id
_entity.type
_entity.pdbx_description
1 polymer ?
#
loop_
_entity_poly.entity_id
_entity_poly.type
_entity_poly.pdbx_seq_one_letter_code
_entity_poly.pdbx_strand_id
1 'polypeptide(L)'
;MMPYYTYYNAADRRARARDAWHSEWISKSGLKARLWTDKVIAEFLGKPEKAGPIMAWRRKNVQKAERSPEFQNWLAKRREWLAVHGRLPGE
;
A
#
# COMPACT_ATOMS: atom_id res chain seq x y z
N MET A 1 -15.73 37.83 -17.31
CA MET A 1 -15.42 37.29 -15.97
C MET A 1 -15.76 35.80 -16.00
N MET A 2 -14.78 34.92 -16.18
CA MET A 2 -15.03 33.47 -16.31
C MET A 2 -15.22 32.81 -14.93
N PRO A 3 -16.16 31.86 -14.78
CA PRO A 3 -16.54 31.31 -13.48
C PRO A 3 -15.50 30.29 -12.99
N TYR A 4 -14.60 30.72 -12.11
CA TYR A 4 -13.52 29.91 -11.55
C TYR A 4 -13.96 28.91 -10.46
N TYR A 5 -15.24 28.92 -10.07
CA TYR A 5 -15.75 28.23 -8.88
C TYR A 5 -16.16 26.76 -9.07
N THR A 6 -16.46 26.32 -10.28
CA THR A 6 -16.91 24.93 -10.53
C THR A 6 -15.76 23.93 -10.57
N TYR A 7 -14.53 24.37 -10.83
CA TYR A 7 -13.36 23.50 -10.99
C TYR A 7 -12.83 22.94 -9.65
N TYR A 8 -12.80 23.77 -8.60
CA TYR A 8 -12.36 23.37 -7.26
C TYR A 8 -13.23 22.23 -6.70
N ASN A 9 -14.55 22.34 -6.80
CA ASN A 9 -15.49 21.32 -6.31
C ASN A 9 -15.33 19.93 -6.97
N ALA A 10 -14.80 19.86 -8.20
CA ALA A 10 -14.53 18.59 -8.87
C ALA A 10 -13.19 17.99 -8.44
N ALA A 11 -12.16 18.81 -8.22
CA ALA A 11 -10.87 18.38 -7.69
C ALA A 11 -10.99 17.85 -6.25
N ASP A 12 -11.72 18.56 -5.38
CA ASP A 12 -11.97 18.17 -3.99
C ASP A 12 -12.78 16.87 -3.85
N ARG A 13 -13.71 16.61 -4.78
CA ARG A 13 -14.44 15.33 -4.81
C ARG A 13 -13.55 14.16 -5.23
N ARG A 14 -12.65 14.37 -6.19
CA ARG A 14 -11.69 13.34 -6.62
C ARG A 14 -10.65 13.04 -5.53
N ALA A 15 -10.18 14.07 -4.82
CA ALA A 15 -9.28 13.90 -3.68
C ALA A 15 -9.93 13.04 -2.58
N ARG A 16 -11.16 13.38 -2.17
CA ARG A 16 -11.91 12.60 -1.17
C ARG A 16 -12.19 11.15 -1.60
N ALA A 17 -12.54 10.92 -2.87
CA ALA A 17 -12.74 9.57 -3.38
C ALA A 17 -11.44 8.75 -3.38
N ARG A 18 -10.31 9.40 -3.70
CA ARG A 18 -8.98 8.80 -3.61
C ARG A 18 -8.62 8.46 -2.17
N ASP A 19 -8.85 9.36 -1.22
CA ASP A 19 -8.54 9.13 0.19
C ASP A 19 -9.41 8.03 0.81
N ALA A 20 -10.71 8.01 0.48
CA ALA A 20 -11.61 6.93 0.84
C ALA A 20 -11.12 5.58 0.28
N TRP A 21 -10.68 5.56 -0.98
CA TRP A 21 -10.10 4.36 -1.58
C TRP A 21 -8.81 3.92 -0.88
N HIS A 22 -7.88 4.83 -0.58
CA HIS A 22 -6.64 4.53 0.15
C HIS A 22 -6.86 4.14 1.63
N SER A 23 -8.01 4.48 2.20
CA SER A 23 -8.39 4.04 3.54
C SER A 23 -8.65 2.53 3.58
N GLU A 24 -9.35 2.02 2.56
CA GLU A 24 -9.74 0.61 2.48
C GLU A 24 -8.73 -0.27 1.74
N TRP A 25 -8.06 0.29 0.73
CA TRP A 25 -7.24 -0.43 -0.24
C TRP A 25 -5.81 0.05 -0.27
N ILE A 26 -4.90 -0.88 -0.52
CA ILE A 26 -3.48 -0.60 -0.72
C ILE A 26 -3.00 -1.30 -1.99
N SER A 27 -2.38 -0.51 -2.87
CA SER A 27 -1.81 -0.99 -4.12
C SER A 27 -0.50 -1.74 -3.89
N LYS A 28 -0.07 -2.48 -4.90
CA LYS A 28 1.22 -3.18 -4.93
C LYS A 28 2.40 -2.26 -4.59
N SER A 29 2.39 -1.03 -5.11
CA SER A 29 3.44 -0.05 -4.85
C SER A 29 3.44 0.40 -3.39
N GLY A 30 2.26 0.60 -2.78
CA GLY A 30 2.14 0.93 -1.36
C GLY A 30 2.63 -0.19 -0.44
N LEU A 31 2.43 -1.46 -0.85
CA LEU A 31 3.00 -2.61 -0.15
C LEU A 31 4.54 -2.60 -0.25
N LYS A 32 5.10 -2.41 -1.44
CA LYS A 32 6.56 -2.36 -1.64
C LYS A 32 7.24 -1.26 -0.84
N ALA A 33 6.59 -0.10 -0.69
CA ALA A 33 7.07 0.99 0.16
C ALA A 33 7.16 0.59 1.65
N ARG A 34 6.35 -0.37 2.09
CA ARG A 34 6.38 -0.97 3.43
C ARG A 34 7.31 -2.20 3.50
N LEU A 35 8.28 -2.30 2.60
CA LEU A 35 9.23 -3.41 2.46
C LEU A 35 8.63 -4.75 2.01
N TRP A 36 7.35 -4.80 1.64
CA TRP A 36 6.75 -6.04 1.16
C TRP A 36 7.38 -6.49 -0.17
N THR A 37 7.57 -7.80 -0.31
CA THR A 37 8.08 -8.41 -1.55
C THR A 37 6.96 -9.15 -2.27
N ASP A 38 7.07 -9.28 -3.59
CA ASP A 38 6.08 -10.01 -4.41
C ASP A 38 5.77 -11.42 -3.87
N LYS A 39 6.79 -12.13 -3.35
CA LYS A 39 6.63 -13.44 -2.73
C LYS A 39 5.80 -13.39 -1.45
N VAL A 40 6.15 -12.49 -0.53
CA VAL A 40 5.41 -12.33 0.74
C VAL A 40 4.00 -11.80 0.53
N ILE A 41 3.78 -10.96 -0.47
CA ILE A 41 2.43 -10.54 -0.86
C ILE A 41 1.61 -11.77 -1.28
N ALA A 42 2.17 -12.65 -2.11
CA ALA A 42 1.49 -13.87 -2.54
C ALA A 42 1.26 -14.86 -1.37
N GLU A 43 2.20 -14.96 -0.44
CA GLU A 43 2.14 -15.89 0.69
C GLU A 43 1.15 -15.43 1.78
N PHE A 44 1.17 -14.15 2.16
CA PHE A 44 0.37 -13.62 3.26
C PHE A 44 -0.97 -13.00 2.83
N LEU A 45 -1.01 -12.37 1.66
CA LEU A 45 -2.22 -11.68 1.17
C LEU A 45 -2.90 -12.44 0.03
N GLY A 46 -2.22 -13.40 -0.58
CA GLY A 46 -2.74 -14.16 -1.71
C GLY A 46 -2.95 -13.30 -2.95
N LYS A 47 -4.04 -13.56 -3.66
CA LYS A 47 -4.39 -12.87 -4.90
C LYS A 47 -4.92 -11.46 -4.60
N PRO A 48 -4.59 -10.45 -5.41
CA PRO A 48 -5.18 -9.13 -5.28
C PRO A 48 -6.68 -9.17 -5.61
N GLU A 49 -7.45 -8.28 -4.97
CA GLU A 49 -8.86 -8.06 -5.26
C GLU A 49 -9.02 -6.89 -6.25
N LYS A 50 -10.13 -6.88 -7.01
CA LYS A 50 -10.44 -5.81 -7.96
C LYS A 50 -10.98 -4.58 -7.21
N ALA A 51 -10.11 -3.60 -6.99
CA ALA A 51 -10.43 -2.36 -6.28
C ALA A 51 -10.69 -1.22 -7.28
N GLY A 52 -11.69 -1.40 -8.14
CA GLY A 52 -12.03 -0.47 -9.23
C GLY A 52 -11.19 -0.73 -10.49
N PRO A 53 -10.41 0.25 -11.00
CA PRO A 53 -9.62 0.10 -12.22
C PRO A 53 -8.31 -0.69 -12.00
N ILE A 54 -7.89 -0.87 -10.74
CA ILE A 54 -6.64 -1.54 -10.39
C ILE A 54 -6.85 -2.71 -9.43
N MET A 55 -5.90 -3.64 -9.45
CA MET A 55 -5.81 -4.74 -8.50
C MET A 55 -5.10 -4.27 -7.23
N ALA A 56 -5.75 -4.46 -6.07
CA ALA A 56 -5.23 -4.02 -4.77
C ALA A 56 -5.61 -5.01 -3.66
N TRP A 57 -4.99 -4.84 -2.50
CA TRP A 57 -5.31 -5.63 -1.31
C TRP A 57 -6.04 -4.77 -0.29
N ARG A 58 -6.91 -5.39 0.51
CA ARG A 58 -7.56 -4.66 1.60
C ARG A 58 -6.56 -4.34 2.69
N ARG A 59 -6.54 -3.09 3.14
CA ARG A 59 -5.67 -2.62 4.22
C ARG A 59 -5.86 -3.42 5.51
N LYS A 60 -7.08 -3.91 5.78
CA LYS A 60 -7.35 -4.78 6.94
C LYS A 60 -6.59 -6.12 6.88
N ASN A 61 -6.45 -6.71 5.70
CA ASN A 61 -5.69 -7.96 5.52
C ASN A 61 -4.20 -7.70 5.69
N VAL A 62 -3.72 -6.56 5.19
CA VAL A 62 -2.34 -6.10 5.39
C VAL A 62 -2.03 -5.88 6.86
N GLN A 63 -2.90 -5.21 7.60
CA GLN A 63 -2.74 -5.03 9.04
C GLN A 63 -2.78 -6.38 9.80
N LYS A 64 -3.64 -7.31 9.38
CA LYS A 64 -3.70 -8.65 9.98
C LYS A 64 -2.40 -9.42 9.74
N ALA A 65 -1.86 -9.35 8.52
CA ALA A 65 -0.57 -9.94 8.19
C ALA A 65 0.58 -9.25 8.95
N GLU A 66 0.63 -7.92 9.01
CA GLU A 66 1.63 -7.16 9.79
C GLU A 66 1.61 -7.48 11.30
N ARG A 67 0.45 -7.88 11.83
CA ARG A 67 0.28 -8.36 13.21
C ARG A 67 0.64 -9.83 13.41
N SER A 68 0.80 -10.61 12.33
CA SER A 68 1.19 -12.03 12.45
C SER A 68 2.65 -12.13 12.93
N PRO A 69 2.95 -13.02 13.90
CA PRO A 69 4.32 -13.28 14.34
C PRO A 69 5.24 -13.73 13.18
N GLU A 70 4.69 -14.47 12.22
CA GLU A 70 5.41 -14.93 11.04
C GLU A 70 5.91 -13.77 10.18
N PHE A 71 5.05 -12.77 9.97
CA PHE A 71 5.40 -11.58 9.21
C PHE A 71 6.41 -10.72 9.96
N GLN A 72 6.27 -10.57 11.29
CA GLN A 72 7.24 -9.82 12.09
C GLN A 72 8.62 -10.45 12.06
N ASN A 73 8.71 -11.79 12.18
CA ASN A 73 9.96 -12.52 12.07
C ASN A 73 10.56 -12.38 10.66
N TRP A 74 9.74 -12.47 9.61
CA TRP A 74 10.17 -12.18 8.25
C TRP A 74 10.67 -10.74 8.07
N LEU A 75 9.97 -9.75 8.62
CA LEU A 75 10.33 -8.33 8.52
C LEU A 75 11.66 -8.04 9.24
N ALA A 76 11.91 -8.69 10.38
CA ALA A 76 13.18 -8.61 11.09
C ALA A 76 14.33 -9.13 10.21
N LYS A 77 14.20 -10.35 9.69
CA LYS A 77 15.18 -10.93 8.74
C LYS A 77 15.36 -10.07 7.49
N ARG A 78 14.27 -9.48 6.99
CA ARG A 78 14.29 -8.60 5.82
C ARG A 78 15.07 -7.32 6.10
N ARG A 79 14.90 -6.71 7.28
CA ARG A 79 15.67 -5.53 7.70
C ARG A 79 17.15 -5.85 7.85
N GLU A 80 17.49 -6.97 8.48
CA GLU A 80 18.88 -7.43 8.58
C GLU A 80 19.50 -7.66 7.21
N TRP A 81 18.78 -8.34 6.31
CA TRP A 81 19.22 -8.56 4.93
C TRP A 81 19.42 -7.24 4.17
N LEU A 82 18.53 -6.25 4.35
CA LEU A 82 18.65 -4.93 3.73
C LEU A 82 19.84 -4.12 4.29
N ALA A 83 20.10 -4.23 5.59
CA ALA A 83 21.25 -3.62 6.25
C ALA A 83 22.57 -4.22 5.73
N VAL A 84 22.64 -5.56 5.58
CA VAL A 84 23.83 -6.25 5.06
C VAL A 84 24.05 -5.98 3.57
N HIS A 85 22.99 -5.92 2.76
CA HIS A 85 23.10 -5.69 1.32
C HIS A 85 23.11 -4.21 0.91
N GLY A 86 23.15 -3.27 1.85
CA GLY A 86 23.23 -1.83 1.55
C GLY A 86 22.07 -1.29 0.71
N ARG A 87 20.90 -1.94 0.77
CA ARG A 87 19.70 -1.60 -0.03
C ARG A 87 18.61 -0.93 0.81
N LEU A 88 18.99 -0.24 1.88
CA LEU A 88 18.13 0.77 2.45
C LEU A 88 18.00 1.87 1.38
N PRO A 89 16.79 2.21 0.90
CA PRO A 89 16.64 3.42 0.11
C PRO A 89 17.16 4.55 1.00
N GLY A 90 18.20 5.23 0.49
CA GLY A 90 19.02 6.15 1.26
C GLY A 90 18.20 7.18 2.02
N GLU A 91 18.77 7.52 3.18
CA GLU A 91 18.55 8.77 3.90
C GLU A 91 18.66 10.00 2.99
#